data_AF-A0A2T7TP33-F1
#
_entry.id   AF-A0A2T7TP33-F1
#
_cell.length_a   1.000
_cell.length_b   1.000
_cell.length_c   1.000
_cell.angle_alpha   90.00
_cell.angle_beta   90.00
_cell.angle_gamma   90.00
#
_symmetry.space_group_name_H-M   'P 1'
#
loop_
_entity.id
_entity.type
_entity.pdbx_description
1 polymer ?
#
loop_
_entity_poly.entity_id
_entity_poly.type
_entity_poly.pdbx_seq_one_letter_code
_entity_poly.pdbx_strand_id
1 'polypeptide(L)'
;MPSSPSAEPAETFASSPIDDAVSACGVDGTEGVQVGDEGRSISISTEGAESSGAPYAALVCVLDELEVSDSIVSRMDSTRALDGNLSGEWGDFSASWGYHPDSGMNVVIEIADQR
;
A
#
# COMPACT_ATOMS: atom_id res chain seq x y z
N MET A 1 20.95 -36.02 -27.97
CA MET A 1 20.56 -34.73 -28.58
C MET A 1 19.96 -33.90 -27.47
N PRO A 2 20.62 -32.82 -27.02
CA PRO A 2 20.11 -31.98 -25.94
C PRO A 2 19.00 -31.08 -26.49
N SER A 3 17.80 -31.16 -25.91
CA SER A 3 16.77 -30.13 -26.08
C SER A 3 16.98 -29.07 -25.00
N SER A 4 17.21 -27.84 -25.44
CA SER A 4 17.41 -26.64 -24.63
C SER A 4 16.33 -26.43 -23.57
N PRO A 5 16.69 -25.99 -22.36
CA PRO A 5 15.80 -25.11 -21.63
C PRO A 5 15.79 -23.74 -22.34
N SER A 6 14.61 -23.31 -22.80
CA SER A 6 14.37 -21.90 -23.09
C SER A 6 14.60 -21.14 -21.79
N ALA A 7 15.68 -20.36 -21.74
CA ALA A 7 15.85 -19.37 -20.69
C ALA A 7 14.76 -18.31 -20.89
N GLU A 8 13.70 -18.41 -20.12
CA GLU A 8 12.84 -17.28 -19.79
C GLU A 8 13.77 -16.20 -19.20
N PRO A 9 13.69 -14.94 -19.64
CA PRO A 9 14.52 -13.90 -19.05
C PRO A 9 14.19 -13.87 -17.56
N ALA A 10 15.23 -14.02 -16.73
CA ALA A 10 15.14 -13.64 -15.33
C ALA A 10 14.77 -12.16 -15.34
N GLU A 11 13.51 -11.86 -15.06
CA GLU A 11 13.07 -10.52 -14.74
C GLU A 11 13.94 -10.11 -13.55
N THR A 12 14.91 -9.24 -13.80
CA THR A 12 15.53 -8.46 -12.75
C THR A 12 14.37 -7.86 -11.98
N PHE A 13 14.15 -8.33 -10.75
CA PHE A 13 13.27 -7.70 -9.78
C PHE A 13 13.81 -6.29 -9.55
N ALA A 14 13.49 -5.38 -10.47
CA ALA A 14 13.60 -3.97 -10.20
C ALA A 14 12.69 -3.72 -9.00
N SER A 15 13.22 -3.06 -7.98
CA SER A 15 12.42 -2.62 -6.85
C SER A 15 11.16 -1.95 -7.38
N SER A 16 10.01 -2.41 -6.90
CA SER A 16 8.73 -1.80 -7.23
C SER A 16 8.64 -0.43 -6.55
N PRO A 17 7.84 0.52 -7.06
CA PRO A 17 7.65 1.80 -6.38
C PRO A 17 7.11 1.63 -4.95
N ILE A 18 6.37 0.56 -4.68
CA ILE A 18 5.89 0.23 -3.34
C ILE A 18 7.03 -0.27 -2.43
N ASP A 19 7.92 -1.12 -2.95
CA ASP A 19 9.10 -1.61 -2.20
C ASP A 19 10.06 -0.45 -1.88
N ASP A 20 10.28 0.44 -2.85
CA ASP A 20 11.07 1.66 -2.67
C ASP A 20 10.45 2.59 -1.60
N ALA A 21 9.14 2.84 -1.66
CA ALA A 21 8.44 3.65 -0.66
C ALA A 21 8.52 3.04 0.76
N VAL A 22 8.34 1.73 0.88
CA VAL A 22 8.45 1.02 2.16
C VAL A 22 9.86 1.12 2.74
N SER A 23 10.87 0.94 1.90
CA SER A 23 12.27 1.04 2.30
C SER A 23 12.65 2.47 2.66
N ALA A 24 12.23 3.47 1.88
CA ALA A 24 12.48 4.89 2.12
C ALA A 24 11.86 5.36 3.45
N CYS A 25 10.66 4.91 3.75
CA CYS A 25 9.97 5.20 5.00
C CYS A 25 10.47 4.37 6.20
N GLY A 26 11.29 3.33 5.96
CA GLY A 26 11.79 2.43 7.00
C GLY A 26 10.67 1.68 7.73
N VAL A 27 9.61 1.33 7.00
CA VAL A 27 8.42 0.65 7.55
C VAL A 27 8.41 -0.85 7.26
N ASP A 28 9.50 -1.36 6.69
CA ASP A 28 9.71 -2.80 6.48
C ASP A 28 9.63 -3.57 7.81
N GLY A 29 8.83 -4.63 7.83
CA GLY A 29 8.63 -5.44 9.04
C GLY A 29 7.91 -4.74 10.19
N THR A 30 7.36 -3.53 9.97
CA THR A 30 6.52 -2.83 10.96
C THR A 30 5.19 -3.56 11.12
N GLU A 31 4.73 -3.72 12.37
CA GLU A 31 3.42 -4.31 12.63
C GLU A 31 2.32 -3.50 11.92
N GLY A 32 1.42 -4.21 11.22
CA GLY A 32 0.39 -3.57 10.41
C GLY A 32 0.83 -3.14 9.01
N VAL A 33 2.11 -3.31 8.61
CA VAL A 33 2.58 -3.06 7.24
C VAL A 33 2.95 -4.38 6.56
N GLN A 34 2.33 -4.67 5.42
CA GLN A 34 2.58 -5.89 4.65
C GLN A 34 2.64 -5.57 3.15
N VAL A 35 3.79 -5.86 2.55
CA VAL A 35 3.97 -5.81 1.08
C VAL A 35 3.51 -7.15 0.51
N GLY A 36 2.64 -7.09 -0.49
CA GLY A 36 2.08 -8.23 -1.21
C GLY A 36 2.45 -8.23 -2.68
N ASP A 37 2.03 -9.29 -3.38
CA ASP A 37 2.10 -9.41 -4.84
C ASP A 37 3.49 -9.07 -5.42
N GLU A 38 4.56 -9.55 -4.77
CA GLU A 38 5.95 -9.31 -5.18
C GLU A 38 6.30 -7.81 -5.31
N GLY A 39 5.74 -6.98 -4.42
CA GLY A 39 5.92 -5.53 -4.43
C GLY A 39 4.85 -4.77 -5.23
N ARG A 40 3.85 -5.46 -5.76
CA ARG A 40 2.77 -4.80 -6.53
C ARG A 40 1.60 -4.33 -5.66
N SER A 41 1.59 -4.68 -4.38
CA SER A 41 0.60 -4.23 -3.42
C SER A 41 1.19 -3.99 -2.04
N ILE A 42 0.53 -3.14 -1.25
CA ILE A 42 0.82 -2.94 0.16
C ILE A 42 -0.47 -2.79 0.96
N SER A 43 -0.52 -3.45 2.11
CA SER A 43 -1.57 -3.28 3.12
C SER A 43 -0.99 -2.60 4.34
N ILE A 44 -1.64 -1.51 4.78
CA ILE A 44 -1.28 -0.76 5.99
C ILE A 44 -2.51 -0.70 6.90
N SER A 45 -2.40 -1.30 8.07
CA SER A 45 -3.37 -1.19 9.17
C SER A 45 -2.77 -0.33 10.27
N THR A 46 -3.38 0.83 10.54
CA THR A 46 -2.90 1.73 11.59
C THR A 46 -3.40 1.31 12.97
N GLU A 47 -2.74 1.81 14.02
CA GLU A 47 -3.25 1.66 15.39
C GLU A 47 -4.67 2.24 15.56
N GLY A 48 -5.49 1.56 16.35
CA GLY A 48 -6.80 1.97 16.82
C GLY A 48 -6.91 1.85 18.34
N ALA A 49 -8.06 2.22 18.91
CA ALA A 49 -8.25 2.20 20.37
C ALA A 49 -8.07 0.80 20.99
N GLU A 50 -8.41 -0.26 20.24
CA GLU A 50 -8.42 -1.65 20.71
C GLU A 50 -7.51 -2.56 19.87
N SER A 51 -6.72 -2.00 18.95
CA SER A 51 -5.87 -2.78 18.05
C SER A 51 -4.53 -2.08 17.82
N SER A 52 -3.44 -2.82 18.01
CA SER A 52 -2.11 -2.39 17.62
C SER A 52 -1.97 -2.37 16.10
N GLY A 53 -1.10 -1.51 15.59
CA GLY A 53 -0.81 -1.42 14.16
C GLY A 53 0.26 -0.38 13.87
N ALA A 54 0.38 -0.01 12.61
CA ALA A 54 1.35 0.98 12.17
C ALA A 54 1.01 2.37 12.74
N PRO A 55 2.00 3.21 13.05
CA PRO A 55 1.71 4.60 13.36
C PRO A 55 1.11 5.30 12.14
N TYR A 56 0.17 6.22 12.35
CA TYR A 56 -0.43 6.99 11.24
C TYR A 56 0.63 7.70 10.37
N ALA A 57 1.74 8.13 10.98
CA ALA A 57 2.87 8.73 10.27
C ALA A 57 3.53 7.79 9.25
N ALA A 58 3.53 6.47 9.48
CA ALA A 58 4.02 5.49 8.51
C ALA A 58 3.13 5.44 7.27
N LEU A 59 1.80 5.43 7.46
CA LEU A 59 0.84 5.52 6.36
C LEU A 59 1.07 6.80 5.55
N VAL A 60 1.19 7.95 6.22
CA VAL A 60 1.42 9.24 5.55
C VAL A 60 2.73 9.24 4.77
N CYS A 61 3.82 8.72 5.32
CA CYS A 61 5.10 8.64 4.62
C CYS A 61 4.99 7.82 3.33
N VAL A 62 4.40 6.63 3.40
CA VAL A 62 4.24 5.77 2.21
C VAL A 62 3.35 6.44 1.16
N LEU A 63 2.26 7.08 1.59
CA LEU A 63 1.38 7.80 0.67
C LEU A 63 2.08 8.97 -0.02
N ASP A 64 2.94 9.70 0.69
CA ASP A 64 3.75 10.80 0.16
C ASP A 64 4.80 10.32 -0.86
N GLU A 65 5.53 9.23 -0.54
CA GLU A 65 6.48 8.60 -1.47
C GLU A 65 5.79 8.06 -2.74
N LEU A 66 4.53 7.63 -2.63
CA LEU A 66 3.70 7.22 -3.77
C LEU A 66 2.97 8.39 -4.45
N GLU A 67 3.34 9.63 -4.13
CA GLU A 67 2.85 10.86 -4.73
C GLU A 67 1.31 10.97 -4.74
N VAL A 68 0.68 10.56 -3.62
CA VAL A 68 -0.78 10.62 -3.49
C VAL A 68 -1.31 12.04 -3.70
N SER A 69 -2.45 12.17 -4.39
CA SER A 69 -3.10 13.48 -4.53
C SER A 69 -3.73 13.96 -3.23
N ASP A 70 -3.66 15.27 -2.94
CA ASP A 70 -4.33 15.90 -1.78
C ASP A 70 -5.82 15.55 -1.68
N SER A 71 -6.49 15.36 -2.82
CA SER A 71 -7.90 14.99 -2.86
C SER A 71 -8.18 13.56 -2.34
N ILE A 72 -7.22 12.64 -2.45
CA ILE A 72 -7.30 11.29 -1.88
C ILE A 72 -7.01 11.38 -0.38
N VAL A 73 -5.96 12.10 0.02
CA VAL A 73 -5.60 12.31 1.44
C VAL A 73 -6.78 12.94 2.20
N SER A 74 -7.36 14.01 1.67
CA SER A 74 -8.52 14.66 2.29
C SER A 74 -9.74 13.75 2.38
N ARG A 75 -9.92 12.82 1.43
CA ARG A 75 -10.98 11.80 1.53
C ARG A 75 -10.67 10.81 2.65
N MET A 76 -9.45 10.29 2.74
CA MET A 76 -9.01 9.40 3.82
C MET A 76 -9.22 10.06 5.20
N ASP A 77 -8.74 11.30 5.40
CA ASP A 77 -8.91 12.06 6.66
C ASP A 77 -10.38 12.27 7.05
N SER A 78 -11.27 12.42 6.05
CA SER A 78 -12.71 12.63 6.29
C SER A 78 -13.51 11.33 6.45
N THR A 79 -12.87 10.17 6.29
CA THR A 79 -13.53 8.87 6.30
C THR A 79 -14.00 8.49 7.70
N ARG A 80 -15.26 8.09 7.82
CA ARG A 80 -15.84 7.62 9.10
C ARG A 80 -16.20 6.14 8.98
N ALA A 81 -16.36 5.50 10.13
CA ALA A 81 -16.77 4.10 10.21
C ALA A 81 -18.07 3.77 9.44
N LEU A 82 -19.00 4.73 9.37
CA LEU A 82 -20.27 4.55 8.67
C LEU A 82 -20.16 4.66 7.13
N ASP A 83 -19.05 5.19 6.63
CA ASP A 83 -18.83 5.35 5.18
C ASP A 83 -18.40 4.02 4.52
N GLY A 84 -18.01 3.02 5.32
CA GLY A 84 -17.62 1.70 4.86
C GLY A 84 -16.23 1.70 4.22
N ASN A 85 -16.05 0.88 3.18
CA ASN A 85 -14.82 0.84 2.40
C ASN A 85 -14.94 1.81 1.21
N LEU A 86 -14.06 2.80 1.17
CA LEU A 86 -13.92 3.76 0.08
C LEU A 86 -12.74 3.36 -0.81
N SER A 87 -12.68 3.95 -2.00
CA SER A 87 -11.57 3.75 -2.93
C SER A 87 -11.23 5.02 -3.70
N GLY A 88 -10.05 5.02 -4.32
CA GLY A 88 -9.57 6.11 -5.13
C GLY A 88 -8.32 5.74 -5.89
N GLU A 89 -8.11 6.42 -7.01
CA GLU A 89 -7.01 6.15 -7.94
C GLU A 89 -6.22 7.44 -8.15
N TRP A 90 -4.91 7.32 -8.31
CA TRP A 90 -4.00 8.41 -8.67
C TRP A 90 -2.77 7.84 -9.37
N GLY A 91 -2.26 8.53 -10.39
CA GLY A 91 -1.14 8.03 -11.18
C GLY A 91 -1.38 6.61 -11.68
N ASP A 92 -0.45 5.70 -11.34
CA ASP A 92 -0.50 4.27 -11.63
C ASP A 92 -0.98 3.42 -10.44
N PHE A 93 -1.59 4.04 -9.43
CA PHE A 93 -2.02 3.39 -8.19
C PHE A 93 -3.53 3.45 -8.00
N SER A 94 -4.04 2.39 -7.40
CA SER A 94 -5.39 2.32 -6.82
C SER A 94 -5.26 2.04 -5.35
N ALA A 95 -6.09 2.68 -4.54
CA ALA A 95 -6.23 2.34 -3.13
C ALA A 95 -7.67 2.12 -2.73
N SER A 96 -7.83 1.24 -1.76
CA SER A 96 -9.06 1.01 -1.01
C SER A 96 -8.78 1.21 0.46
N TRP A 97 -9.64 1.94 1.17
CA TRP A 97 -9.48 2.17 2.60
C TRP A 97 -10.80 2.15 3.36
N GLY A 98 -10.70 1.81 4.64
CA GLY A 98 -11.78 1.96 5.61
C GLY A 98 -11.21 2.42 6.94
N TYR A 99 -12.07 2.99 7.79
CA TYR A 99 -11.68 3.45 9.10
C TYR A 99 -12.65 2.95 10.17
N HIS A 100 -12.13 2.50 11.31
CA HIS A 100 -12.91 2.28 12.53
C HIS A 100 -12.13 2.79 13.74
N PRO A 101 -12.75 3.50 14.70
CA PRO A 101 -12.03 4.00 15.88
C PRO A 101 -11.31 2.90 16.68
N ASP A 102 -11.90 1.70 16.75
CA ASP A 102 -11.31 0.58 17.50
C ASP A 102 -10.13 -0.08 16.77
N SER A 103 -10.16 -0.12 15.43
CA SER A 103 -9.20 -0.89 14.61
C SER A 103 -8.27 -0.01 13.78
N GLY A 104 -8.41 1.32 13.86
CA GLY A 104 -7.66 2.26 13.05
C GLY A 104 -8.15 2.34 11.59
N MET A 105 -7.28 2.86 10.73
CA MET A 105 -7.48 2.89 9.29
C MET A 105 -6.81 1.67 8.65
N ASN A 106 -7.54 0.98 7.78
CA ASN A 106 -6.98 -0.09 6.97
C ASN A 106 -6.94 0.37 5.52
N VAL A 107 -5.75 0.44 4.93
CA VAL A 107 -5.51 0.86 3.56
C VAL A 107 -4.85 -0.27 2.80
N VAL A 108 -5.32 -0.52 1.58
CA VAL A 108 -4.65 -1.39 0.60
C VAL A 108 -4.37 -0.54 -0.62
N ILE A 109 -3.12 -0.54 -1.09
CA ILE A 109 -2.68 0.15 -2.29
C ILE A 109 -2.11 -0.89 -3.24
N GLU A 110 -2.45 -0.79 -4.51
CA GLU A 110 -1.99 -1.68 -5.57
C GLU A 110 -1.63 -0.87 -6.81
N ILE A 111 -0.69 -1.39 -7.61
CA ILE A 111 -0.42 -0.84 -8.94
C ILE A 111 -1.64 -1.13 -9.82
N ALA A 112 -2.34 -0.09 -10.25
CA ALA A 112 -3.48 -0.18 -11.15
C ALA A 112 -3.00 -0.69 -12.51
N ASP A 113 -3.28 -1.96 -12.81
CA ASP A 113 -2.92 -2.58 -14.09
C ASP A 113 -3.75 -1.91 -15.21
N GLN A 114 -3.18 -0.89 -15.86
CA GLN A 114 -3.76 -0.24 -17.02
C GLN A 114 -3.74 -1.23 -18.20
N ARG A 115 -4.87 -1.90 -18.44
CA ARG A 115 -5.05 -2.81 -19.58
C ARG A 115 -5.11 -2.10 -20.92
#